data_AF-A0A1V4KZJ6-F1
#
_entry.id   AF-A0A1V4KZJ6-F1
#
_cell.length_a   1.000
_cell.length_b   1.000
_cell.length_c   1.000
_cell.angle_alpha   90.00
_cell.angle_beta   90.00
_cell.angle_gamma   90.00
#
_symmetry.space_group_name_H-M   'P 1'
#
loop_
_entity.id
_entity.type
_entity.pdbx_description
1 polymer ?
#
loop_
_entity_poly.entity_id
_entity_poly.type
_entity_poly.pdbx_seq_one_letter_code
_entity_poly.pdbx_strand_id
1 'polypeptide(L)' 'MSRKAAETTRNINNAFGPGTANEHTVQWQFKKFCKGDKSLEDEERSGWPLEVDNDQLRAIIKADGHSHCLVVCCQSDPL' A
#
# COMPACT_ATOMS: atom_id res chain seq x y z
N MET A 1 -18.35 0.45 22.80
CA MET A 1 -17.95 1.01 21.50
C MET A 1 -18.66 0.36 20.32
N SER A 2 -18.78 -0.98 20.24
CA SER A 2 -19.40 -1.68 19.08
C SER A 2 -20.80 -1.18 18.69
N ARG A 3 -21.73 -1.02 19.64
CA ARG A 3 -23.08 -0.50 19.35
C ARG A 3 -23.09 0.88 18.66
N LYS A 4 -22.21 1.78 19.10
CA LYS A 4 -22.07 3.12 18.48
C LYS A 4 -21.45 3.02 17.08
N ALA A 5 -20.48 2.13 16.88
CA ALA A 5 -19.87 1.91 15.58
C ALA A 5 -20.88 1.37 14.56
N ALA A 6 -21.65 0.33 14.93
CA ALA A 6 -22.70 -0.21 14.06
C ALA A 6 -23.75 0.84 13.67
N GLU A 7 -24.16 1.69 14.61
CA GLU A 7 -25.10 2.78 14.36
C GLU A 7 -24.51 3.83 13.40
N THR A 8 -23.27 4.27 13.63
CA THR A 8 -22.57 5.20 12.74
C THR A 8 -22.39 4.61 11.34
N THR A 9 -21.99 3.34 11.22
CA THR A 9 -21.89 2.64 9.93
C THR A 9 -23.23 2.61 9.20
N ARG A 10 -24.33 2.32 9.89
CA ARG A 10 -25.67 2.37 9.31
C ARG A 10 -26.04 3.77 8.84
N ASN A 11 -25.76 4.80 9.63
CA ASN A 11 -26.07 6.19 9.27
C ASN A 11 -25.28 6.65 8.03
N ILE A 12 -23.99 6.31 7.94
CA ILE A 12 -23.15 6.61 6.77
C ILE A 12 -23.68 5.87 5.54
N ASN A 13 -23.94 4.57 5.64
CA ASN A 13 -24.45 3.79 4.52
C ASN A 13 -25.84 4.24 4.07
N ASN A 14 -26.67 4.77 4.97
CA ASN A 14 -27.97 5.35 4.60
C ASN A 14 -27.83 6.67 3.83
N ALA A 15 -26.83 7.50 4.17
CA ALA A 15 -26.61 8.79 3.53
C ALA A 15 -25.88 8.69 2.18
N PHE A 16 -24.91 7.78 2.07
CA PHE A 16 -24.00 7.70 0.92
C PHE A 16 -24.18 6.43 0.06
N GLY A 17 -25.02 5.50 0.52
CA GLY A 17 -25.29 4.25 -0.15
C GLY A 17 -24.68 3.02 0.55
N PRO A 18 -25.24 1.83 0.31
CA PRO A 18 -24.77 0.60 0.93
C PRO A 18 -23.31 0.31 0.57
N GLY A 19 -22.52 -0.12 1.55
CA GLY A 19 -21.11 -0.47 1.37
C GLY A 19 -20.12 0.69 1.48
N THR A 20 -20.60 1.93 1.67
CA THR A 20 -19.73 3.11 1.86
C THR A 20 -18.83 2.97 3.09
N ALA A 21 -19.37 2.47 4.20
CA ALA A 21 -18.66 2.29 5.45
C ALA A 21 -18.74 0.84 5.94
N ASN A 22 -17.61 0.39 6.49
CA ASN A 22 -17.48 -0.87 7.21
C ASN A 22 -17.42 -0.57 8.72
N GLU A 23 -18.11 -1.38 9.55
CA GLU A 23 -18.06 -1.27 11.01
C GLU A 23 -16.64 -1.36 11.55
N HIS A 24 -15.80 -2.23 10.99
CA HIS A 24 -14.40 -2.37 11.41
C HIS A 24 -13.62 -1.06 11.22
N THR A 25 -13.81 -0.37 10.09
CA THR A 25 -13.19 0.93 9.82
C THR A 25 -13.66 1.99 10.80
N VAL A 26 -14.97 2.05 11.06
CA VAL A 26 -15.56 3.01 12.01
C VAL A 26 -15.07 2.74 13.44
N GLN A 27 -14.95 1.48 13.84
CA GLN A 27 -14.37 1.11 15.14
C GLN A 27 -12.90 1.52 15.26
N TRP A 28 -12.10 1.33 14.21
CA TRP A 28 -10.70 1.75 14.18
C TRP A 28 -10.58 3.27 14.29
N GLN A 29 -11.39 4.02 13.53
CA GLN A 29 -11.43 5.49 13.62
C GLN A 29 -11.82 5.96 15.03
N PHE A 30 -12.84 5.36 15.66
CA PHE A 30 -13.17 5.71 17.05
C PHE A 30 -12.00 5.47 18.02
N LYS A 31 -11.23 4.40 17.85
CA LYS A 31 -10.02 4.17 18.65
C LYS A 31 -8.96 5.24 18.41
N LYS A 32 -8.75 5.65 17.15
CA LYS A 32 -7.83 6.73 16.75
C LYS A 32 -8.25 8.06 17.40
N PHE A 33 -9.53 8.42 17.28
CA PHE A 33 -10.11 9.62 17.91
C PHE A 33 -10.01 9.61 19.44
N CYS A 34 -10.24 8.46 20.09
CA CYS A 34 -10.08 8.35 21.54
C CYS A 34 -8.64 8.56 22.02
N LYS A 35 -7.64 8.32 21.17
CA LYS A 35 -6.22 8.60 21.47
C LYS A 35 -5.85 10.07 21.22
N GLY A 36 -6.79 10.89 20.77
CA GLY A 36 -6.59 12.32 20.49
C GLY A 36 -6.16 12.62 19.06
N ASP A 37 -5.90 11.59 18.25
CA ASP A 37 -5.60 11.75 16.83
C ASP A 37 -6.89 11.91 16.04
N LYS A 38 -7.11 13.11 15.50
CA LYS A 38 -8.30 13.51 14.75
C LYS A 38 -8.05 13.63 13.25
N SER A 39 -6.91 13.17 12.76
CA SER A 39 -6.62 13.14 11.33
C SER A 39 -7.60 12.21 10.60
N LEU A 40 -8.13 12.69 9.48
CA LEU A 40 -8.96 11.92 8.55
C LEU A 40 -8.17 11.42 7.35
N GLU A 41 -7.00 12.02 7.11
CA GLU A 41 -6.05 11.61 6.07
C GLU A 41 -5.52 10.21 6.39
N ASP A 42 -5.26 9.42 5.34
CA ASP A 42 -4.52 8.16 5.48
C ASP A 42 -3.08 8.52 5.89
N GLU A 43 -2.51 7.74 6.80
CA GLU A 43 -1.09 7.89 7.11
C GLU A 43 -0.28 7.56 5.86
N GLU A 44 0.83 8.29 5.67
CA GLU A 44 1.77 7.96 4.61
C GLU A 44 2.14 6.48 4.75
N ARG A 45 1.79 5.71 3.73
CA ARG A 45 2.08 4.27 3.76
C ARG A 45 3.58 4.15 3.84
N SER A 46 4.07 3.56 4.92
CA SER A 46 5.44 3.06 4.96
C SER A 46 5.54 2.05 3.82
N GLY A 47 6.14 2.47 2.71
CA GLY A 47 6.43 1.58 1.60
C GLY A 47 7.23 0.38 2.09
N TRP A 48 7.33 -0.67 1.28
CA TRP A 48 8.26 -1.74 1.59
C TRP A 48 9.66 -1.13 1.66
N PRO A 49 10.37 -1.20 2.81
CA PRO A 49 11.79 -0.86 2.82
C PRO A 49 12.48 -1.78 1.81
N LEU A 50 12.98 -1.21 0.72
CA LEU A 50 13.86 -1.91 -0.19
C LEU A 50 15.12 -2.25 0.62
N GLU A 51 15.26 -3.53 0.95
CA GLU A 51 16.43 -4.06 1.66
C GLU A 51 17.71 -3.87 0.84
N VAL A 52 17.57 -3.68 -0.47
CA VAL A 52 18.67 -3.43 -1.39
C VAL A 52 18.84 -1.93 -1.64
N ASP A 53 20.05 -1.44 -1.40
CA ASP A 53 20.48 -0.10 -1.75
C ASP A 53 20.50 0.08 -3.28
N ASN A 54 19.98 1.21 -3.76
CA ASN A 54 19.84 1.48 -5.20
C ASN A 54 21.20 1.57 -5.89
N ASP A 55 22.24 2.04 -5.19
CA ASP A 55 23.59 2.12 -5.74
C ASP A 55 24.24 0.74 -5.86
N GLN A 56 23.97 -0.16 -4.90
CA GLN A 56 24.35 -1.58 -5.02
C GLN A 56 23.63 -2.27 -6.18
N LEU A 57 22.32 -2.06 -6.32
CA LEU A 57 21.56 -2.62 -7.44
C LEU A 57 22.09 -2.11 -8.79
N ARG A 58 22.41 -0.81 -8.87
CA ARG A 58 23.02 -0.20 -10.05
C ARG A 58 24.42 -0.75 -10.33
N ALA A 59 25.21 -1.04 -9.30
CA ALA A 59 26.52 -1.66 -9.44
C ALA A 59 26.42 -3.09 -9.99
N ILE A 60 25.44 -3.88 -9.52
CA ILE A 60 25.17 -5.23 -10.03
C ILE A 60 24.74 -5.16 -11.49
N ILE A 61 23.78 -4.31 -11.86
CA ILE A 61 23.35 -4.12 -13.26
C ILE A 61 24.51 -3.67 -14.16
N LYS A 62 25.43 -2.85 -13.64
CA LYS A 62 26.62 -2.40 -14.39
C LYS A 62 27.69 -3.50 -14.52
N ALA A 63 27.84 -4.34 -13.50
CA ALA A 63 28.75 -5.49 -13.51
C ALA A 63 28.22 -6.63 -14.41
N ASP A 64 26.92 -6.92 -14.31
CA ASP A 64 26.21 -7.93 -15.11
C ASP A 64 25.79 -7.42 -16.50
N GLY A 65 25.86 -6.11 -16.75
CA GLY A 65 25.56 -5.48 -18.03
C GLY A 65 26.48 -5.91 -19.17
N HIS A 66 27.62 -6.56 -18.87
CA HIS A 66 28.47 -7.19 -19.87
C HIS A 66 28.08 -8.66 -20.17
N SER A 67 27.35 -9.31 -19.26
CA SER A 67 26.99 -10.72 -19.35
C SER A 67 25.53 -10.93 -19.80
N HIS A 68 24.60 -10.06 -19.40
CA HIS A 68 23.19 -10.19 -19.76
C HIS A 68 22.90 -9.77 -21.21
N CYS A 69 23.69 -8.83 -21.77
CA CYS A 69 23.52 -8.42 -23.17
C CYS A 69 23.90 -9.55 -24.15
N LEU A 70 24.92 -10.35 -23.82
CA LEU A 70 25.28 -11.53 -24.63
C LEU A 70 24.16 -12.57 -24.68
N VAL A 71 23.48 -12.82 -23.56
CA VAL A 71 22.39 -13.82 -23.52
C VAL A 71 21.19 -13.36 -24.37
N VAL A 72 20.82 -12.08 -24.30
CA VAL A 72 19.71 -11.55 -25.12
C VAL A 72 20.07 -11.50 -26.61
N CYS A 73 21.32 -11.19 -26.96
CA CYS A 73 21.77 -11.18 -28.35
C CYS A 73 21.92 -12.59 -28.95
N CYS A 74 22.39 -13.58 -28.19
CA CYS A 74 22.53 -14.97 -28.68
C CYS A 74 21.20 -15.73 -28.81
N GLN A 75 20.12 -15.25 -28.19
CA GLN A 75 18.78 -15.87 -28.33
C GLN A 75 17.94 -15.27 -29.46
N SER A 76 18.40 -14.20 -30.12
CA SER A 76 17.59 -13.42 -31.07
C SER A 76 18.01 -13.57 -32.54
N ASP A 77 18.89 -14.51 -32.89
CA ASP A 77 19.21 -14.82 -34.29
C ASP A 77 18.05 -15.62 -34.93
N PRO A 78 17.31 -15.06 -35.92
CA PRO A 78 16.32 -15.82 -36.68
C PRO A 78 17.01 -16.40 -37.93
N LEU A 79 16.79 -17.70 -38.18
CA LEU A 79 16.95 -18.28 -39.52
C LEU A 79 15.94 -17.66 -40.50
#